data_AF-A0A060IGL6-F1
#
_entry.id   AF-A0A060IGL6-F1
#
_cell.length_a   1.000
_cell.length_b   1.000
_cell.length_c   1.000
_cell.angle_alpha   90.00
_cell.angle_beta   90.00
_cell.angle_gamma   90.00
#
_symmetry.space_group_name_H-M   'P 1'
#
loop_
_entity.id
_entity.type
_entity.pdbx_description
1 polymer ?
#
loop_
_entity_poly.entity_id
_entity_poly.type
_entity_poly.pdbx_seq_one_letter_code
_entity_poly.pdbx_strand_id
1 'polypeptide(L)'
;MDFDAAKQRRALQSRSYIRLAPNIVHLKTAHGQHEAAFEVEAGVATLTFYHGEPPQSAELLMAAAEAVTAEHRSITSVVFEGHQASLPRHISSAGKLDSAILWQWPSLWLQQLTYPLPPVREMTAGRYHPRRPAKPKGTVYRRFIPWLERDITFRVADPETDLAAFHRWMNDEQVNTIWEDSGSLEKHREILEERLADPHVLPLIGSFADIPFGYFEVYWAKENRLGPFYDADDYDRGWHVAIGEADYRGKKWISAWLPSLMHFIFLDDPRTQRIVGEPRASHEQQIRNLDRSGFAKIKHFDFPHKRALLVMLTRERFFGDHLWVPAS
;
A
#
# COMPACT_ATOMS: atom_id res chain seq x y z
N MET A 1 28.80 9.93 8.57
CA MET A 1 27.70 10.86 8.29
C MET A 1 26.73 10.73 9.44
N ASP A 2 26.65 11.77 10.24
CA ASP A 2 25.81 11.86 11.43
C ASP A 2 24.35 11.60 11.07
N PHE A 3 23.76 10.59 11.69
CA PHE A 3 22.33 10.30 11.67
C PHE A 3 21.63 11.34 12.57
N ASP A 4 21.45 12.54 12.04
CA ASP A 4 20.62 13.56 12.69
C ASP A 4 19.14 13.13 12.62
N ALA A 5 18.71 12.42 13.65
CA ALA A 5 17.35 11.86 13.83
C ALA A 5 16.24 12.92 13.78
N ALA A 6 16.57 14.21 13.82
CA ALA A 6 15.64 15.32 13.68
C ALA A 6 15.38 15.73 12.21
N LYS A 7 16.33 15.49 11.28
CA LYS A 7 16.20 15.92 9.87
C LYS A 7 15.51 14.90 8.95
N GLN A 8 15.42 13.63 9.34
CA GLN A 8 14.85 12.55 8.52
C GLN A 8 13.35 12.26 8.75
N ARG A 9 12.61 13.15 9.42
CA ARG A 9 11.17 12.97 9.71
C ARG A 9 10.24 13.75 8.77
N ARG A 10 10.68 14.02 7.54
CA ARG A 10 9.76 14.54 6.52
C ARG A 10 9.47 13.41 5.54
N ALA A 11 8.21 12.97 5.51
CA ALA A 11 7.71 12.27 4.35
C ALA A 11 7.96 13.13 3.11
N LEU A 12 8.32 12.47 2.02
CA LEU A 12 8.45 13.15 0.75
C LEU A 12 7.09 13.76 0.39
N GLN A 13 7.10 15.06 0.08
CA GLN A 13 5.89 15.78 -0.32
C GLN A 13 5.28 15.14 -1.59
N SER A 14 4.01 15.47 -1.86
CA SER A 14 3.31 14.94 -3.03
C SER A 14 4.15 15.14 -4.30
N ARG A 15 4.28 14.06 -5.06
CA ARG A 15 4.98 14.04 -6.34
C ARG A 15 4.08 13.40 -7.36
N SER A 16 4.04 14.01 -8.53
CA SER A 16 3.34 13.48 -9.68
C SER A 16 4.30 13.42 -10.84
N TYR A 17 4.00 12.55 -11.80
CA TYR A 17 4.72 12.52 -13.04
C TYR A 17 3.80 12.25 -14.21
N ILE A 18 4.13 12.83 -15.35
CA ILE A 18 3.37 12.66 -16.58
C ILE A 18 4.35 12.19 -17.63
N ARG A 19 3.90 11.24 -18.46
CA ARG A 19 4.64 10.78 -19.61
C ARG A 19 4.42 11.75 -20.76
N LEU A 20 5.48 12.46 -21.17
CA LEU A 20 5.42 13.37 -22.32
C LEU A 20 5.62 12.61 -23.64
N ALA A 21 6.38 11.52 -23.60
CA ALA A 21 6.67 10.62 -24.70
C ALA A 21 7.02 9.22 -24.16
N PRO A 22 7.09 8.16 -25.00
CA PRO A 22 7.40 6.81 -24.54
C PRO A 22 8.61 6.70 -23.60
N ASN A 23 9.62 7.54 -23.77
CA ASN A 23 10.86 7.53 -23.02
C ASN A 23 11.12 8.83 -22.25
N ILE A 24 10.12 9.71 -22.08
CA ILE A 24 10.29 11.01 -21.41
C ILE A 24 9.27 11.14 -20.28
N VAL A 25 9.79 11.40 -19.07
CA VAL A 25 9.01 11.65 -17.88
C VAL A 25 9.21 13.09 -17.39
N HIS A 26 8.09 13.77 -17.15
CA HIS A 26 8.06 15.06 -16.49
C HIS A 26 7.68 14.84 -15.02
N LEU A 27 8.56 15.23 -14.11
CA LEU A 27 8.47 15.03 -12.67
C LEU A 27 8.14 16.35 -11.99
N LYS A 28 7.11 16.36 -11.15
CA LYS A 28 6.82 17.46 -10.23
C LYS A 28 7.15 17.05 -8.82
N THR A 29 8.09 17.74 -8.18
CA THR A 29 8.53 17.49 -6.81
C THR A 29 8.43 18.76 -5.96
N ALA A 30 8.74 18.65 -4.66
CA ALA A 30 8.90 19.82 -3.78
C ALA A 30 9.97 20.81 -4.27
N HIS A 31 10.94 20.33 -5.06
CA HIS A 31 12.09 21.09 -5.54
C HIS A 31 11.88 21.70 -6.94
N GLY A 32 10.69 21.50 -7.53
CA GLY A 32 10.33 22.07 -8.82
C GLY A 32 9.90 21.03 -9.85
N GLN A 33 10.04 21.42 -11.12
CA GLN A 33 9.71 20.62 -12.29
C GLN A 33 10.99 20.13 -12.95
N HIS A 34 11.02 18.86 -13.33
CA HIS A 34 12.18 18.21 -13.91
C HIS A 34 11.78 17.31 -15.06
N GLU A 35 12.65 17.19 -16.06
CA GLU A 35 12.45 16.30 -17.19
C GLU A 35 13.61 15.33 -17.29
N ALA A 36 13.28 14.05 -17.45
CA ALA A 36 14.25 12.99 -17.65
C ALA A 36 13.85 12.11 -18.83
N ALA A 37 14.84 11.76 -19.65
CA ALA A 37 14.74 10.66 -20.58
C ALA A 37 15.08 9.35 -19.87
N PHE A 38 14.53 8.24 -20.34
CA PHE A 38 14.97 6.92 -19.91
C PHE A 38 14.98 5.88 -21.03
N GLU A 39 15.99 5.03 -21.04
CA GLU A 39 16.09 3.88 -21.93
C GLU A 39 16.10 2.60 -21.11
N VAL A 40 15.41 1.55 -21.58
CA VAL A 40 15.32 0.26 -20.89
C VAL A 40 16.00 -0.81 -21.71
N GLU A 41 17.08 -1.38 -21.18
CA GLU A 41 17.80 -2.50 -21.78
C GLU A 41 17.98 -3.62 -20.75
N ALA A 42 17.57 -4.84 -21.11
CA ALA A 42 17.69 -6.03 -20.26
C ALA A 42 17.18 -5.83 -18.80
N GLY A 43 16.11 -5.06 -18.64
CA GLY A 43 15.51 -4.75 -17.33
C GLY A 43 16.20 -3.64 -16.53
N VAL A 44 17.20 -2.98 -17.09
CA VAL A 44 17.87 -1.81 -16.50
C VAL A 44 17.34 -0.55 -17.17
N ALA A 45 16.79 0.37 -16.39
CA ALA A 45 16.43 1.70 -16.86
C ALA A 45 17.59 2.67 -16.63
N THR A 46 18.12 3.30 -17.69
CA THR A 46 19.13 4.36 -17.60
C THR A 46 18.43 5.71 -17.76
N LEU A 47 18.51 6.58 -16.75
CA LEU A 47 17.93 7.92 -16.77
C LEU A 47 18.98 9.00 -17.03
N THR A 48 18.61 9.96 -17.87
CA THR A 48 19.38 11.16 -18.20
C THR A 48 18.48 12.39 -18.03
N PHE A 49 18.88 13.35 -17.19
CA PHE A 49 18.12 14.58 -16.95
C PHE A 49 18.50 15.67 -17.96
N TYR A 50 17.51 16.36 -18.54
CA TYR A 50 17.75 17.39 -19.58
C TYR A 50 18.13 18.76 -19.00
N HIS A 51 17.59 19.12 -17.83
CA HIS A 51 17.76 20.44 -17.22
C HIS A 51 17.96 20.36 -15.70
N GLY A 52 18.79 21.27 -15.16
CA GLY A 52 19.16 21.33 -13.73
C GLY A 52 20.51 20.64 -13.44
N GLU A 53 21.15 20.97 -12.31
CA GLU A 53 22.19 20.10 -11.72
C GLU A 53 21.48 18.90 -11.08
N PRO A 54 21.50 17.70 -11.67
CA PRO A 54 20.59 16.65 -11.24
C PRO A 54 20.84 15.99 -9.86
N PRO A 55 21.91 16.23 -9.04
CA PRO A 55 22.07 15.47 -7.82
C PRO A 55 22.35 16.30 -6.54
N GLN A 56 21.51 17.27 -6.16
CA GLN A 56 21.54 17.73 -4.76
C GLN A 56 20.39 17.16 -3.91
N SER A 57 19.45 16.42 -4.50
CA SER A 57 18.35 15.81 -3.77
C SER A 57 18.21 14.34 -4.09
N ALA A 58 18.53 13.48 -3.11
CA ALA A 58 18.21 12.05 -3.16
C ALA A 58 16.70 11.84 -3.41
N GLU A 59 15.86 12.79 -3.02
CA GLU A 59 14.41 12.74 -3.22
C GLU A 59 14.02 12.77 -4.70
N LEU A 60 14.71 13.58 -5.52
CA LEU A 60 14.46 13.64 -6.96
C LEU A 60 14.84 12.32 -7.64
N LEU A 61 16.00 11.76 -7.30
CA LEU A 61 16.45 10.48 -7.83
C LEU A 61 15.45 9.38 -7.47
N MET A 62 14.99 9.34 -6.22
CA MET A 62 14.00 8.37 -5.76
C MET A 62 12.64 8.53 -6.45
N ALA A 63 12.18 9.77 -6.66
CA ALA A 63 10.96 10.07 -7.41
C ALA A 63 11.05 9.62 -8.88
N ALA A 64 12.19 9.88 -9.53
CA ALA A 64 12.44 9.46 -10.91
C ALA A 64 12.53 7.92 -11.03
N ALA A 65 13.19 7.27 -10.07
CA ALA A 65 13.25 5.81 -10.02
C ALA A 65 11.86 5.20 -9.83
N GLU A 66 11.04 5.72 -8.92
CA GLU A 66 9.65 5.28 -8.77
C GLU A 66 8.88 5.45 -10.08
N ALA A 67 9.01 6.62 -10.73
CA ALA A 67 8.26 6.92 -11.94
C ALA A 67 8.51 5.89 -13.04
N VAL A 68 9.77 5.50 -13.23
CA VAL A 68 10.13 4.53 -14.27
C VAL A 68 9.79 3.10 -13.84
N THR A 69 10.03 2.73 -12.58
CA THR A 69 9.76 1.37 -12.06
C THR A 69 8.28 1.08 -11.81
N ALA A 70 7.42 2.10 -11.84
CA ALA A 70 5.97 1.95 -11.80
C ALA A 70 5.34 1.63 -13.17
N GLU A 71 6.08 1.78 -14.27
CA GLU A 71 5.57 1.58 -15.64
C GLU A 71 5.47 0.09 -16.01
N HIS A 72 6.48 -0.70 -15.65
CA HIS A 72 6.55 -2.09 -16.10
C HIS A 72 7.33 -2.99 -15.13
N ARG A 73 6.82 -4.21 -14.91
CA ARG A 73 7.43 -5.20 -14.02
C ARG A 73 8.82 -5.66 -14.46
N SER A 74 9.17 -5.52 -15.73
CA SER A 74 10.49 -5.95 -16.24
C SER A 74 11.63 -5.03 -15.83
N ILE A 75 11.34 -3.82 -15.33
CA ILE A 75 12.37 -2.88 -14.90
C ILE A 75 12.77 -3.29 -13.48
N THR A 76 13.95 -3.88 -13.36
CA THR A 76 14.48 -4.45 -12.12
C THR A 76 15.50 -3.55 -11.47
N SER A 77 16.15 -2.67 -12.22
CA SER A 77 17.09 -1.70 -11.67
C SER A 77 17.12 -0.38 -12.45
N VAL A 78 17.63 0.65 -11.78
CA VAL A 78 17.72 2.01 -12.30
C VAL A 78 19.15 2.52 -12.20
N VAL A 79 19.66 3.13 -13.26
CA VAL A 79 20.94 3.85 -13.33
C VAL A 79 20.67 5.32 -13.62
N PHE A 80 21.43 6.19 -12.97
CA PHE A 80 21.41 7.62 -13.27
C PHE A 80 22.73 8.01 -13.90
N GLU A 81 22.69 8.38 -15.19
CA GLU A 81 23.87 8.77 -15.93
C GLU A 81 24.54 9.99 -15.26
N GLY A 82 25.83 9.88 -14.96
CA GLY A 82 26.60 10.94 -14.27
C GLY A 82 26.31 11.11 -12.77
N HIS A 83 25.41 10.32 -12.17
CA HIS A 83 24.94 10.52 -10.79
C HIS A 83 24.98 9.28 -9.91
N GLN A 84 25.69 8.22 -10.31
CA GLN A 84 25.74 6.95 -9.59
C GLN A 84 26.28 7.10 -8.16
N ALA A 85 27.18 8.05 -7.92
CA ALA A 85 27.77 8.30 -6.60
C ALA A 85 26.79 8.94 -5.59
N SER A 86 25.67 9.50 -6.06
CA SER A 86 24.69 10.20 -5.23
C SER A 86 23.59 9.27 -4.68
N LEU A 87 23.61 7.99 -5.07
CA LEU A 87 22.61 7.03 -4.65
C LEU A 87 22.84 6.57 -3.20
N PRO A 88 21.77 6.41 -2.40
CA PRO A 88 21.92 5.88 -1.05
C PRO A 88 22.44 4.44 -1.09
N ARG A 89 23.60 4.19 -0.45
CA ARG A 89 24.32 2.90 -0.50
C ARG A 89 23.54 1.68 0.00
N HIS A 90 22.48 1.89 0.78
CA HIS A 90 21.66 0.79 1.33
C HIS A 90 20.58 0.31 0.35
N ILE A 91 20.31 1.06 -0.72
CA ILE A 91 19.38 0.69 -1.80
C ILE A 91 20.07 0.58 -3.17
N SER A 92 21.38 0.82 -3.22
CA SER A 92 22.17 0.78 -4.45
C SER A 92 23.37 -0.13 -4.34
N SER A 93 23.69 -0.80 -5.45
CA SER A 93 24.87 -1.65 -5.60
C SER A 93 25.49 -1.41 -6.97
N ALA A 94 26.80 -1.24 -7.05
CA ALA A 94 27.55 -0.95 -8.28
C ALA A 94 26.95 0.20 -9.12
N GLY A 95 26.43 1.25 -8.47
CA GLY A 95 25.82 2.41 -9.14
C GLY A 95 24.42 2.16 -9.71
N LYS A 96 23.83 1.00 -9.45
CA LYS A 96 22.46 0.62 -9.80
C LYS A 96 21.58 0.65 -8.56
N LEU A 97 20.40 1.22 -8.67
CA LEU A 97 19.36 1.17 -7.65
C LEU A 97 18.44 -0.02 -7.95
N ASP A 98 18.25 -0.89 -6.97
CA ASP A 98 17.42 -2.09 -7.10
C ASP A 98 15.94 -1.72 -6.87
N SER A 99 15.06 -2.15 -7.77
CA SER A 99 13.64 -1.79 -7.71
C SER A 99 12.94 -2.48 -6.53
N ALA A 100 13.24 -3.75 -6.24
CA ALA A 100 12.65 -4.43 -5.10
C ALA A 100 13.08 -3.81 -3.77
N ILE A 101 14.30 -3.27 -3.67
CA ILE A 101 14.75 -2.54 -2.47
C ILE A 101 14.12 -1.14 -2.41
N LEU A 102 14.08 -0.41 -3.53
CA LEU A 102 13.42 0.90 -3.64
C LEU A 102 11.99 0.86 -3.12
N TRP A 103 11.20 -0.09 -3.61
CA TRP A 103 9.80 -0.24 -3.25
C TRP A 103 9.60 -0.74 -1.82
N GLN A 104 10.66 -1.15 -1.12
CA GLN A 104 10.59 -1.42 0.31
C GLN A 104 10.98 -0.21 1.17
N TRP A 105 11.43 0.88 0.56
CA TRP A 105 11.88 2.06 1.29
C TRP A 105 10.73 3.05 1.54
N PRO A 106 10.19 3.13 2.77
CA PRO A 106 8.88 3.73 3.01
C PRO A 106 8.81 5.24 2.81
N SER A 107 9.93 5.97 2.79
CA SER A 107 9.95 7.44 2.81
C SER A 107 9.27 8.09 1.60
N LEU A 108 9.10 7.33 0.52
CA LEU A 108 8.37 7.74 -0.68
C LEU A 108 6.85 7.70 -0.47
N TRP A 109 6.31 6.74 0.28
CA TRP A 109 4.87 6.51 0.30
C TRP A 109 4.20 6.80 1.64
N LEU A 110 4.94 6.68 2.75
CA LEU A 110 4.41 6.88 4.09
C LEU A 110 4.57 8.33 4.56
N GLN A 111 3.53 8.87 5.20
CA GLN A 111 3.54 10.22 5.78
C GLN A 111 4.34 10.32 7.09
N GLN A 112 4.45 9.20 7.81
CA GLN A 112 5.20 9.13 9.05
C GLN A 112 6.02 7.84 9.06
N LEU A 113 7.34 7.99 9.23
CA LEU A 113 8.23 6.86 9.43
C LEU A 113 8.28 6.53 10.91
N THR A 114 7.98 5.28 11.23
CA THR A 114 8.06 4.76 12.60
C THR A 114 9.04 3.59 12.61
N TYR A 115 10.06 3.69 13.47
CA TYR A 115 10.94 2.55 13.70
C TYR A 115 10.23 1.51 14.56
N PRO A 116 10.32 0.21 14.21
CA PRO A 116 9.81 -0.86 15.06
C PRO A 116 10.36 -0.75 16.48
N LEU A 117 9.50 -0.52 17.45
CA LEU A 117 9.88 -0.60 18.86
C LEU A 117 10.13 -2.08 19.24
N PRO A 118 11.03 -2.34 20.21
CA PRO A 118 11.16 -3.66 20.80
C PRO A 118 9.79 -4.19 21.25
N PRO A 119 9.43 -5.44 20.88
CA PRO A 119 8.10 -5.94 21.17
C PRO A 119 7.90 -6.15 22.66
N VAL A 120 6.86 -5.52 23.21
CA VAL A 120 6.33 -5.83 24.54
C VAL A 120 5.17 -6.79 24.36
N ARG A 121 5.18 -7.94 25.03
CA ARG A 121 4.13 -8.96 24.90
C ARG A 121 2.90 -8.56 25.72
N GLU A 122 1.72 -8.82 25.16
CA GLU A 122 0.43 -8.73 25.86
C GLU A 122 -0.48 -9.88 25.45
N MET A 123 -1.60 -10.02 26.16
CA MET A 123 -2.59 -11.06 25.90
C MET A 123 -3.98 -10.45 25.76
N THR A 124 -4.59 -10.64 24.60
CA THR A 124 -5.95 -10.19 24.29
C THR A 124 -6.78 -11.40 23.89
N ALA A 125 -7.96 -11.57 24.50
CA ALA A 125 -8.88 -12.69 24.22
C ALA A 125 -8.19 -14.08 24.18
N GLY A 126 -7.24 -14.32 25.11
CA GLY A 126 -6.50 -15.57 25.22
C GLY A 126 -5.36 -15.77 24.20
N ARG A 127 -4.96 -14.73 23.46
CA ARG A 127 -3.88 -14.80 22.46
C ARG A 127 -2.71 -13.92 22.85
N TYR A 128 -1.50 -14.48 22.85
CA TYR A 128 -0.27 -13.74 23.09
C TYR A 128 0.24 -13.10 21.80
N HIS A 129 0.42 -11.78 21.81
CA HIS A 129 0.93 -11.01 20.67
C HIS A 129 1.76 -9.81 21.16
N PRO A 130 2.54 -9.16 20.29
CA PRO A 130 3.16 -7.89 20.62
C PRO A 130 2.09 -6.81 20.80
N ARG A 131 2.33 -5.88 21.71
CA ARG A 131 1.55 -4.66 21.84
C ARG A 131 1.57 -3.89 20.54
N ARG A 132 0.37 -3.54 20.06
CA ARG A 132 0.21 -2.83 18.79
C ARG A 132 0.51 -1.34 18.95
N PRO A 133 1.12 -0.70 17.93
CA PRO A 133 1.39 0.73 17.98
C PRO A 133 0.08 1.51 18.06
N ALA A 134 0.13 2.73 18.60
CA ALA A 134 -0.99 3.64 18.54
C ALA A 134 -1.35 3.94 17.06
N LYS A 135 -2.65 4.06 16.77
CA LYS A 135 -3.10 4.40 15.43
C LYS A 135 -2.56 5.77 15.01
N PRO A 136 -2.06 5.93 13.78
CA PRO A 136 -1.72 7.24 13.24
C PRO A 136 -2.98 8.09 13.05
N LYS A 137 -2.81 9.34 12.64
CA LYS A 137 -3.91 10.24 12.25
C LYS A 137 -3.70 10.76 10.85
N GLY A 138 -4.79 11.00 10.12
CA GLY A 138 -4.74 11.53 8.77
C GLY A 138 -4.21 10.54 7.74
N THR A 139 -3.61 11.05 6.67
CA THR A 139 -3.06 10.25 5.56
C THR A 139 -1.88 9.41 6.05
N VAL A 140 -1.93 8.11 5.77
CA VAL A 140 -0.86 7.16 6.10
C VAL A 140 -0.06 6.75 4.87
N TYR A 141 -0.69 6.79 3.69
CA TYR A 141 -0.10 6.36 2.44
C TYR A 141 -0.53 7.25 1.28
N ARG A 142 0.40 7.56 0.37
CA ARG A 142 0.12 8.19 -0.92
C ARG A 142 1.01 7.58 -2.00
N ARG A 143 0.43 7.30 -3.18
CA ARG A 143 1.15 6.84 -4.37
C ARG A 143 0.51 7.42 -5.62
N PHE A 144 1.31 7.84 -6.58
CA PHE A 144 0.82 8.23 -7.90
C PHE A 144 0.62 6.98 -8.78
N ILE A 145 -0.51 6.91 -9.49
CA ILE A 145 -0.87 5.78 -10.37
C ILE A 145 -0.77 6.23 -11.84
N PRO A 146 0.26 5.80 -12.59
CA PRO A 146 0.53 6.30 -13.94
C PRO A 146 -0.63 6.14 -14.91
N TRP A 147 -1.19 4.94 -14.98
CA TRP A 147 -2.26 4.61 -15.92
C TRP A 147 -3.63 5.23 -15.57
N LEU A 148 -3.75 5.88 -14.41
CA LEU A 148 -4.92 6.66 -14.03
C LEU A 148 -4.64 8.16 -13.96
N GLU A 149 -3.36 8.56 -14.04
CA GLU A 149 -2.86 9.92 -13.81
C GLU A 149 -3.41 10.55 -12.53
N ARG A 150 -3.52 9.75 -11.46
CA ARG A 150 -4.12 10.16 -10.19
C ARG A 150 -3.35 9.60 -9.01
N ASP A 151 -3.32 10.38 -7.93
CA ASP A 151 -2.90 9.88 -6.63
C ASP A 151 -3.97 8.96 -6.04
N ILE A 152 -3.53 7.82 -5.52
CA ILE A 152 -4.27 7.08 -4.51
C ILE A 152 -3.73 7.47 -3.13
N THR A 153 -4.65 7.70 -2.19
CA THR A 153 -4.32 7.90 -0.78
C THR A 153 -5.11 6.94 0.10
N PHE A 154 -4.49 6.55 1.22
CA PHE A 154 -5.20 5.93 2.33
C PHE A 154 -4.99 6.81 3.57
N ARG A 155 -6.08 7.09 4.28
CA ARG A 155 -6.05 7.83 5.54
C ARG A 155 -6.88 7.13 6.58
N VAL A 156 -6.55 7.34 7.85
CA VAL A 156 -7.37 6.85 8.95
C VAL A 156 -8.77 7.46 8.85
N ALA A 157 -9.79 6.61 9.03
CA ALA A 157 -11.19 7.04 9.03
C ALA A 157 -11.46 7.99 10.19
N ASP A 158 -12.32 8.96 9.97
CA ASP A 158 -12.71 9.99 10.92
C ASP A 158 -14.25 10.07 10.96
N PRO A 159 -14.92 9.68 12.06
CA PRO A 159 -16.37 9.68 12.16
C PRO A 159 -16.99 11.05 11.90
N GLU A 160 -16.27 12.14 12.14
CA GLU A 160 -16.80 13.48 11.94
C GLU A 160 -16.88 13.86 10.46
N THR A 161 -15.97 13.34 9.63
CA THR A 161 -15.88 13.70 8.21
C THR A 161 -16.34 12.58 7.27
N ASP A 162 -16.30 11.32 7.72
CA ASP A 162 -16.54 10.14 6.87
C ASP A 162 -17.89 9.47 7.08
N LEU A 163 -18.57 9.75 8.19
CA LEU A 163 -19.77 9.01 8.56
C LEU A 163 -20.84 9.03 7.46
N ALA A 164 -21.03 10.17 6.78
CA ALA A 164 -22.00 10.27 5.70
C ALA A 164 -21.67 9.36 4.51
N ALA A 165 -20.41 9.26 4.12
CA ALA A 165 -19.96 8.38 3.03
C ALA A 165 -20.03 6.92 3.46
N PHE A 166 -19.47 6.60 4.63
CA PHE A 166 -19.49 5.26 5.20
C PHE A 166 -20.93 4.75 5.36
N HIS A 167 -21.85 5.58 5.85
CA HIS A 167 -23.24 5.20 6.02
C HIS A 167 -23.95 4.93 4.69
N ARG A 168 -23.70 5.73 3.67
CA ARG A 168 -24.21 5.47 2.32
C ARG A 168 -23.67 4.15 1.78
N TRP A 169 -22.38 3.89 1.96
CA TRP A 169 -21.72 2.68 1.43
C TRP A 169 -22.20 1.40 2.13
N MET A 170 -22.32 1.39 3.46
CA MET A 170 -22.79 0.21 4.18
C MET A 170 -24.27 -0.11 3.92
N ASN A 171 -25.04 0.85 3.42
CA ASN A 171 -26.41 0.64 2.96
C ASN A 171 -26.53 0.37 1.45
N ASP A 172 -25.43 0.39 0.68
CA ASP A 172 -25.43 -0.08 -0.72
C ASP A 172 -25.66 -1.58 -0.76
N GLU A 173 -26.59 -2.05 -1.58
CA GLU A 173 -27.01 -3.46 -1.63
C GLU A 173 -25.84 -4.41 -1.91
N GLN A 174 -24.93 -4.04 -2.82
CA GLN A 174 -23.77 -4.86 -3.18
C GLN A 174 -22.76 -4.93 -2.03
N VAL A 175 -22.54 -3.83 -1.31
CA VAL A 175 -21.67 -3.82 -0.13
C VAL A 175 -22.30 -4.62 1.01
N ASN A 176 -23.58 -4.38 1.30
CA ASN A 176 -24.30 -5.01 2.40
C ASN A 176 -24.44 -6.53 2.24
N THR A 177 -24.46 -7.04 1.00
CA THR A 177 -24.43 -8.49 0.72
C THR A 177 -23.19 -9.18 1.33
N ILE A 178 -22.10 -8.45 1.52
CA ILE A 178 -20.83 -8.97 2.04
C ILE A 178 -20.59 -8.54 3.48
N TRP A 179 -20.88 -7.27 3.79
CA TRP A 179 -20.61 -6.67 5.10
C TRP A 179 -21.72 -6.90 6.11
N GLU A 180 -22.98 -7.06 5.65
CA GLU A 180 -24.16 -7.30 6.49
C GLU A 180 -24.38 -6.20 7.56
N ASP A 181 -23.83 -5.00 7.33
CA ASP A 181 -23.76 -3.91 8.29
C ASP A 181 -24.79 -2.80 8.07
N SER A 182 -25.70 -2.90 7.08
CA SER A 182 -26.78 -1.92 6.87
C SER A 182 -27.51 -1.53 8.16
N GLY A 183 -27.95 -0.27 8.23
CA GLY A 183 -28.58 0.25 9.43
C GLY A 183 -28.57 1.77 9.54
N SER A 184 -28.81 2.24 10.76
CA SER A 184 -28.91 3.66 11.10
C SER A 184 -27.57 4.38 11.01
N LEU A 185 -27.63 5.71 10.94
CA LEU A 185 -26.44 6.56 11.02
C LEU A 185 -25.70 6.36 12.36
N GLU A 186 -26.44 6.17 13.44
CA GLU A 186 -25.88 5.95 14.78
C GLU A 186 -25.10 4.64 14.88
N LYS A 187 -25.67 3.53 14.39
CA LYS A 187 -24.96 2.24 14.30
C LYS A 187 -23.62 2.38 13.59
N HIS A 188 -23.60 3.12 12.48
CA HIS A 188 -22.40 3.32 11.69
C HIS A 188 -21.37 4.23 12.37
N ARG A 189 -21.81 5.21 13.16
CA ARG A 189 -20.92 6.01 14.03
C ARG A 189 -20.26 5.11 15.07
N GLU A 190 -21.05 4.31 15.77
CA GLU A 190 -20.57 3.36 16.78
C GLU A 190 -19.54 2.39 16.18
N ILE A 191 -19.78 1.86 14.97
CA ILE A 191 -18.82 0.99 14.27
C ILE A 191 -17.49 1.71 14.03
N LEU A 192 -17.50 2.94 13.50
CA LEU A 192 -16.26 3.68 13.24
C LEU A 192 -15.50 3.98 14.54
N GLU A 193 -16.21 4.37 15.61
CA GLU A 193 -15.63 4.63 16.92
C GLU A 193 -15.05 3.35 17.56
N GLU A 194 -15.74 2.22 17.45
CA GLU A 194 -15.26 0.91 17.90
C GLU A 194 -13.98 0.50 17.17
N ARG A 195 -13.94 0.64 15.84
CA ARG A 195 -12.74 0.32 15.04
C ARG A 195 -11.58 1.26 15.37
N LEU A 196 -11.86 2.52 15.69
CA LEU A 196 -10.84 3.46 16.16
C LEU A 196 -10.35 3.16 17.57
N ALA A 197 -11.17 2.55 18.43
CA ALA A 197 -10.76 2.10 19.75
C ALA A 197 -9.98 0.78 19.71
N ASP A 198 -10.32 -0.16 18.81
CA ASP A 198 -9.72 -1.51 18.74
C ASP A 198 -8.27 -1.50 18.21
N PRO A 199 -7.22 -1.74 19.03
CA PRO A 199 -5.82 -1.73 18.57
C PRO A 199 -5.50 -2.76 17.48
N HIS A 200 -6.37 -3.77 17.31
CA HIS A 200 -6.17 -4.84 16.34
C HIS A 200 -6.48 -4.41 14.90
N VAL A 201 -7.32 -3.39 14.68
CA VAL A 201 -7.77 -2.94 13.35
C VAL A 201 -7.35 -1.49 13.08
N LEU A 202 -6.90 -1.20 11.87
CA LEU A 202 -6.69 0.15 11.34
C LEU A 202 -7.78 0.45 10.31
N PRO A 203 -8.82 1.24 10.66
CA PRO A 203 -9.86 1.65 9.71
C PRO A 203 -9.33 2.76 8.79
N LEU A 204 -9.49 2.60 7.48
CA LEU A 204 -8.98 3.51 6.47
C LEU A 204 -10.06 3.90 5.46
N ILE A 205 -9.96 5.13 4.97
CA ILE A 205 -10.65 5.61 3.77
C ILE A 205 -9.64 5.69 2.64
N GLY A 206 -9.98 5.05 1.52
CA GLY A 206 -9.25 5.18 0.27
C GLY A 206 -9.83 6.31 -0.58
N SER A 207 -8.95 7.13 -1.15
CA SER A 207 -9.34 8.20 -2.09
C SER A 207 -8.51 8.16 -3.36
N PHE A 208 -9.11 8.58 -4.48
CA PHE A 208 -8.41 8.92 -5.71
C PHE A 208 -8.53 10.42 -5.98
N ALA A 209 -7.41 11.13 -6.12
CA ALA A 209 -7.39 12.59 -6.22
C ALA A 209 -8.28 13.24 -5.13
N ASP A 210 -8.12 12.77 -3.89
CA ASP A 210 -8.86 13.18 -2.68
C ASP A 210 -10.37 12.90 -2.68
N ILE A 211 -10.91 12.26 -3.72
CA ILE A 211 -12.31 11.79 -3.75
C ILE A 211 -12.41 10.41 -3.08
N PRO A 212 -13.13 10.27 -1.94
CA PRO A 212 -13.24 9.00 -1.22
C PRO A 212 -14.05 7.99 -2.04
N PHE A 213 -13.58 6.74 -2.11
CA PHE A 213 -14.23 5.69 -2.91
C PHE A 213 -14.54 4.39 -2.14
N GLY A 214 -13.88 4.16 -1.01
CA GLY A 214 -14.06 2.93 -0.26
C GLY A 214 -13.50 2.98 1.16
N TYR A 215 -14.01 2.07 1.98
CA TYR A 215 -13.59 1.81 3.35
C TYR A 215 -12.79 0.52 3.41
N PHE A 216 -11.73 0.52 4.21
CA PHE A 216 -10.81 -0.60 4.36
C PHE A 216 -10.52 -0.83 5.83
N GLU A 217 -10.35 -2.08 6.22
CA GLU A 217 -9.87 -2.44 7.55
C GLU A 217 -8.58 -3.23 7.38
N VAL A 218 -7.46 -2.73 7.91
CA VAL A 218 -6.20 -3.48 7.95
C VAL A 218 -6.01 -4.00 9.37
N TYR A 219 -5.92 -5.32 9.54
CA TYR A 219 -5.95 -5.95 10.85
C TYR A 219 -4.72 -6.82 11.14
N TRP A 220 -4.41 -7.04 12.41
CA TRP A 220 -3.39 -8.00 12.84
C TRP A 220 -3.96 -9.42 12.86
N ALA A 221 -3.52 -10.29 11.95
CA ALA A 221 -4.19 -11.57 11.70
C ALA A 221 -4.18 -12.51 12.92
N LYS A 222 -3.14 -12.42 13.76
CA LYS A 222 -3.02 -13.21 14.99
C LYS A 222 -4.12 -12.93 16.00
N GLU A 223 -4.62 -11.71 16.07
CA GLU A 223 -5.73 -11.31 16.96
C GLU A 223 -7.09 -11.50 16.27
N ASN A 224 -7.12 -11.55 14.94
CA ASN A 224 -8.34 -11.70 14.15
C ASN A 224 -9.01 -13.07 14.30
N ARG A 225 -10.30 -13.16 13.98
CA ARG A 225 -11.03 -14.44 13.84
C ARG A 225 -10.36 -15.41 12.86
N LEU A 226 -9.58 -14.92 11.90
CA LEU A 226 -8.80 -15.73 10.97
C LEU A 226 -7.60 -16.45 11.63
N GLY A 227 -6.99 -15.83 12.65
CA GLY A 227 -5.77 -16.30 13.28
C GLY A 227 -5.74 -17.78 13.68
N PRO A 228 -6.81 -18.38 14.27
CA PRO A 228 -6.78 -19.78 14.70
C PRO A 228 -6.78 -20.79 13.54
N PHE A 229 -7.07 -20.34 12.31
CA PHE A 229 -7.18 -21.22 11.17
C PHE A 229 -5.83 -21.47 10.49
N TYR A 230 -4.72 -20.89 10.96
CA TYR A 230 -3.37 -21.18 10.49
C TYR A 230 -2.33 -20.82 11.56
N ASP A 231 -1.06 -21.10 11.30
CA ASP A 231 0.02 -20.68 12.20
C ASP A 231 0.34 -19.19 11.99
N ALA A 232 -0.45 -18.34 12.63
CA ALA A 232 -0.38 -16.89 12.50
C ALA A 232 0.85 -16.31 13.22
N ASP A 233 1.67 -15.58 12.46
CA ASP A 233 2.83 -14.88 13.00
C ASP A 233 2.37 -13.57 13.67
N ASP A 234 3.19 -13.07 14.58
CA ASP A 234 2.98 -11.86 15.35
C ASP A 234 2.71 -10.63 14.48
N TYR A 235 3.24 -10.59 13.27
CA TYR A 235 3.14 -9.44 12.35
C TYR A 235 2.41 -9.75 11.06
N ASP A 236 1.70 -10.88 10.98
CA ASP A 236 0.83 -11.11 9.83
C ASP A 236 -0.31 -10.08 9.84
N ARG A 237 -0.61 -9.56 8.64
CA ARG A 237 -1.68 -8.58 8.45
C ARG A 237 -2.75 -9.18 7.55
N GLY A 238 -3.99 -8.77 7.71
CA GLY A 238 -5.03 -9.03 6.74
C GLY A 238 -5.83 -7.78 6.45
N TRP A 239 -6.79 -7.89 5.54
CA TRP A 239 -7.61 -6.75 5.18
C TRP A 239 -9.05 -7.12 4.82
N HIS A 240 -9.97 -6.18 5.08
CA HIS A 240 -11.31 -6.16 4.51
C HIS A 240 -11.52 -4.87 3.71
N VAL A 241 -12.46 -4.92 2.76
CA VAL A 241 -12.71 -3.80 1.85
C VAL A 241 -14.20 -3.68 1.48
N ALA A 242 -14.70 -2.46 1.50
CA ALA A 242 -15.97 -2.04 0.92
C ALA A 242 -15.71 -0.97 -0.15
N ILE A 243 -15.93 -1.29 -1.43
CA ILE A 243 -15.89 -0.31 -2.51
C ILE A 243 -17.28 0.30 -2.66
N GLY A 244 -17.49 1.40 -1.93
CA GLY A 244 -18.77 2.07 -1.83
C GLY A 244 -19.17 2.81 -3.11
N GLU A 245 -18.23 3.48 -3.75
CA GLU A 245 -18.51 4.24 -4.97
C GLU A 245 -18.44 3.32 -6.21
N ALA A 246 -19.57 3.17 -6.92
CA ALA A 246 -19.69 2.27 -8.06
C ALA A 246 -18.73 2.61 -9.22
N ASP A 247 -18.48 3.90 -9.45
CA ASP A 247 -17.58 4.40 -10.50
C ASP A 247 -16.13 3.96 -10.32
N TYR A 248 -15.76 3.53 -9.10
CA TYR A 248 -14.43 3.05 -8.73
C TYR A 248 -14.34 1.52 -8.67
N ARG A 249 -15.33 0.81 -9.25
CA ARG A 249 -15.32 -0.64 -9.42
C ARG A 249 -14.77 -1.03 -10.80
N GLY A 250 -14.20 -2.22 -10.92
CA GLY A 250 -13.70 -2.78 -12.19
C GLY A 250 -12.18 -2.80 -12.34
N LYS A 251 -11.71 -3.39 -13.46
CA LYS A 251 -10.30 -3.80 -13.67
C LYS A 251 -9.29 -2.67 -13.42
N LYS A 252 -9.53 -1.48 -13.98
CA LYS A 252 -8.59 -0.35 -13.89
C LYS A 252 -8.41 0.20 -12.47
N TRP A 253 -9.44 0.09 -11.63
CA TRP A 253 -9.42 0.59 -10.27
C TRP A 253 -8.87 -0.45 -9.31
N ILE A 254 -9.28 -1.71 -9.42
CA ILE A 254 -8.71 -2.79 -8.59
C ILE A 254 -7.22 -2.99 -8.85
N SER A 255 -6.77 -2.83 -10.11
CA SER A 255 -5.35 -2.86 -10.44
C SER A 255 -4.54 -1.72 -9.81
N ALA A 256 -5.20 -0.64 -9.40
CA ALA A 256 -4.58 0.50 -8.73
C ALA A 256 -4.64 0.39 -7.21
N TRP A 257 -5.82 0.16 -6.63
CA TRP A 257 -5.96 0.20 -5.17
C TRP A 257 -5.43 -1.05 -4.48
N LEU A 258 -5.61 -2.24 -5.06
CA LEU A 258 -5.23 -3.48 -4.37
C LEU A 258 -3.71 -3.59 -4.19
N PRO A 259 -2.87 -3.44 -5.24
CA PRO A 259 -1.42 -3.43 -5.05
C PRO A 259 -0.94 -2.30 -4.14
N SER A 260 -1.59 -1.13 -4.18
CA SER A 260 -1.24 0.01 -3.33
C SER A 260 -1.56 -0.23 -1.85
N LEU A 261 -2.68 -0.89 -1.55
CA LEU A 261 -3.01 -1.32 -0.19
C LEU A 261 -2.03 -2.37 0.31
N MET A 262 -1.69 -3.38 -0.53
CA MET A 262 -0.72 -4.41 -0.14
C MET A 262 0.66 -3.80 0.11
N HIS A 263 1.06 -2.87 -0.75
CA HIS A 263 2.28 -2.11 -0.59
C HIS A 263 2.29 -1.34 0.75
N PHE A 264 1.21 -0.60 1.04
CA PHE A 264 1.06 0.09 2.33
C PHE A 264 1.22 -0.89 3.51
N ILE A 265 0.50 -2.02 3.50
CA ILE A 265 0.53 -3.00 4.60
C ILE A 265 1.95 -3.53 4.86
N PHE A 266 2.72 -3.80 3.80
CA PHE A 266 4.12 -4.22 3.96
C PHE A 266 5.05 -3.10 4.44
N LEU A 267 4.76 -1.85 4.12
CA LEU A 267 5.57 -0.71 4.57
C LEU A 267 5.22 -0.24 5.99
N ASP A 268 3.96 -0.39 6.40
CA ASP A 268 3.42 0.06 7.70
C ASP A 268 4.21 -0.55 8.87
N ASP A 269 4.55 -1.85 8.78
CA ASP A 269 5.50 -2.49 9.67
C ASP A 269 6.44 -3.41 8.86
N PRO A 270 7.76 -3.15 8.82
CA PRO A 270 8.71 -3.93 8.03
C PRO A 270 8.85 -5.39 8.51
N ARG A 271 8.37 -5.72 9.72
CA ARG A 271 8.32 -7.11 10.22
C ARG A 271 7.20 -7.92 9.57
N THR A 272 6.23 -7.28 8.92
CA THR A 272 5.15 -7.95 8.18
C THR A 272 5.73 -8.74 7.01
N GLN A 273 5.72 -10.08 7.11
CA GLN A 273 6.18 -10.98 6.05
C GLN A 273 5.05 -11.56 5.22
N ARG A 274 3.81 -11.55 5.73
CA ARG A 274 2.66 -12.18 5.07
C ARG A 274 1.43 -11.31 5.23
N ILE A 275 0.69 -11.18 4.13
CA ILE A 275 -0.66 -10.62 4.12
C ILE A 275 -1.63 -11.76 3.82
N VAL A 276 -2.66 -11.90 4.64
CA VAL A 276 -3.65 -12.98 4.56
C VAL A 276 -5.06 -12.46 4.27
N GLY A 277 -5.88 -13.30 3.65
CA GLY A 277 -7.29 -13.00 3.42
C GLY A 277 -8.14 -14.26 3.39
N GLU A 278 -9.45 -14.06 3.51
CA GLU A 278 -10.44 -15.12 3.67
C GLU A 278 -11.68 -14.97 2.74
N PRO A 279 -11.50 -14.81 1.41
CA PRO A 279 -12.63 -14.75 0.49
C PRO A 279 -13.56 -15.96 0.64
N ARG A 280 -14.86 -15.77 0.33
CA ARG A 280 -15.79 -16.90 0.21
C ARG A 280 -15.26 -17.84 -0.88
N ALA A 281 -15.21 -19.14 -0.60
CA ALA A 281 -14.63 -20.13 -1.52
C ALA A 281 -15.36 -20.19 -2.88
N SER A 282 -16.65 -19.84 -2.89
CA SER A 282 -17.47 -19.76 -4.11
C SER A 282 -17.31 -18.44 -4.88
N HIS A 283 -16.62 -17.43 -4.35
CA HIS A 283 -16.47 -16.14 -5.01
C HIS A 283 -15.33 -16.15 -6.04
N GLU A 284 -15.54 -16.83 -7.16
CA GLU A 284 -14.50 -17.06 -8.17
C GLU A 284 -13.85 -15.78 -8.70
N GLN A 285 -14.64 -14.72 -8.94
CA GLN A 285 -14.11 -13.46 -9.45
C GLN A 285 -13.12 -12.81 -8.47
N GLN A 286 -13.42 -12.86 -7.16
CA GLN A 286 -12.51 -12.35 -6.14
C GLN A 286 -11.25 -13.21 -6.08
N ILE A 287 -11.38 -14.53 -6.12
CA ILE A 287 -10.24 -15.46 -6.14
C ILE A 287 -9.35 -15.20 -7.36
N ARG A 288 -9.91 -15.03 -8.56
CA ARG A 288 -9.15 -14.69 -9.77
C ARG A 288 -8.40 -13.36 -9.65
N ASN A 289 -9.01 -12.36 -9.01
CA ASN A 289 -8.34 -11.08 -8.77
C ASN A 289 -7.15 -11.25 -7.80
N LEU A 290 -7.33 -12.03 -6.72
CA LEU A 290 -6.27 -12.33 -5.76
C LEU A 290 -5.13 -13.14 -6.39
N ASP A 291 -5.44 -14.14 -7.22
CA ASP A 291 -4.45 -14.92 -7.97
C ASP A 291 -3.58 -14.01 -8.85
N ARG A 292 -4.20 -13.08 -9.58
CA ARG A 292 -3.48 -12.09 -10.42
C ARG A 292 -2.65 -11.10 -9.61
N SER A 293 -3.04 -10.86 -8.37
CA SER A 293 -2.29 -10.04 -7.40
C SER A 293 -1.23 -10.84 -6.61
N GLY A 294 -0.98 -12.10 -6.98
CA GLY A 294 0.10 -12.93 -6.43
C GLY A 294 -0.25 -13.65 -5.13
N PHE A 295 -1.51 -13.70 -4.73
CA PHE A 295 -1.93 -14.49 -3.58
C PHE A 295 -1.88 -15.99 -3.90
N ALA A 296 -1.31 -16.77 -2.98
CA ALA A 296 -1.38 -18.22 -3.00
C ALA A 296 -2.65 -18.71 -2.29
N LYS A 297 -3.27 -19.78 -2.82
CA LYS A 297 -4.40 -20.49 -2.20
C LYS A 297 -3.83 -21.51 -1.21
N ILE A 298 -4.00 -21.26 0.08
CA ILE A 298 -3.38 -22.08 1.13
C ILE A 298 -4.26 -23.28 1.48
N LYS A 299 -5.50 -23.03 1.91
CA LYS A 299 -6.46 -24.09 2.23
C LYS A 299 -7.88 -23.58 2.37
N HIS A 300 -8.84 -24.49 2.24
CA HIS A 300 -10.22 -24.23 2.59
C HIS A 300 -10.48 -24.50 4.08
N PHE A 301 -11.39 -23.74 4.68
CA PHE A 301 -11.85 -23.93 6.05
C PHE A 301 -13.24 -23.33 6.24
N ASP A 302 -13.89 -23.61 7.38
CA ASP A 302 -15.25 -23.16 7.67
C ASP A 302 -15.25 -22.10 8.77
N PHE A 303 -15.87 -20.96 8.46
CA PHE A 303 -16.45 -20.08 9.48
C PHE A 303 -17.93 -20.46 9.68
N PRO A 304 -18.53 -20.09 10.82
CA PRO A 304 -19.96 -20.36 11.06
C PRO A 304 -20.89 -19.86 9.94
N HIS A 305 -20.52 -18.77 9.25
CA HIS A 305 -21.34 -18.11 8.24
C HIS A 305 -20.83 -18.31 6.78
N LYS A 306 -19.68 -18.98 6.57
CA LYS A 306 -19.14 -19.22 5.20
C LYS A 306 -18.08 -20.32 5.14
N ARG A 307 -18.04 -21.02 3.99
CA ARG A 307 -16.83 -21.72 3.51
C ARG A 307 -15.83 -20.69 3.00
N ALA A 308 -14.66 -20.60 3.61
CA ALA A 308 -13.60 -19.66 3.25
C ALA A 308 -12.42 -20.36 2.57
N LEU A 309 -11.70 -19.60 1.76
CA LEU A 309 -10.40 -19.97 1.22
C LEU A 309 -9.35 -19.06 1.86
N LEU A 310 -8.44 -19.62 2.65
CA LEU A 310 -7.28 -18.87 3.15
C LEU A 310 -6.36 -18.58 1.96
N VAL A 311 -6.14 -17.30 1.70
CA VAL A 311 -5.14 -16.84 0.74
C VAL A 311 -4.01 -16.12 1.44
N MET A 312 -2.82 -16.12 0.83
CA MET A 312 -1.64 -15.49 1.41
C MET A 312 -0.73 -14.89 0.35
N LEU A 313 -0.26 -13.67 0.57
CA LEU A 313 0.76 -13.00 -0.21
C LEU A 313 1.99 -12.79 0.67
N THR A 314 3.15 -13.28 0.24
CA THR A 314 4.40 -13.06 0.97
C THR A 314 5.07 -11.77 0.53
N ARG A 315 5.81 -11.15 1.46
CA ARG A 315 6.65 -9.98 1.21
C ARG A 315 7.62 -10.25 0.06
N GLU A 316 8.33 -11.37 0.15
CA GLU A 316 9.28 -11.84 -0.87
C GLU A 316 8.63 -11.86 -2.25
N ARG A 317 7.44 -12.46 -2.39
CA ARG A 317 6.77 -12.54 -3.69
C ARG A 317 6.28 -11.18 -4.18
N PHE A 318 5.69 -10.36 -3.29
CA PHE A 318 5.19 -9.04 -3.67
C PHE A 318 6.30 -8.16 -4.23
N PHE A 319 7.45 -8.12 -3.54
CA PHE A 319 8.57 -7.28 -3.96
C PHE A 319 9.46 -7.94 -5.00
N GLY A 320 9.60 -9.27 -5.03
CA GLY A 320 10.41 -10.00 -6.01
C GLY A 320 9.76 -10.09 -7.39
N ASP A 321 8.42 -10.24 -7.46
CA ASP A 321 7.68 -10.32 -8.72
C ASP A 321 7.18 -8.93 -9.20
N HIS A 322 7.58 -7.84 -8.54
CA HIS A 322 7.20 -6.46 -8.84
C HIS A 322 5.67 -6.24 -8.90
N LEU A 323 4.93 -6.81 -7.94
CA LEU A 323 3.46 -6.85 -7.98
C LEU A 323 2.78 -5.50 -7.71
N TRP A 324 3.54 -4.44 -7.45
CA TRP A 324 3.05 -3.06 -7.36
C TRP A 324 2.60 -2.50 -8.71
N VAL A 325 3.10 -3.04 -9.84
CA VAL A 325 2.61 -2.75 -11.19
C VAL A 325 1.63 -3.86 -11.59
N PRO A 326 0.48 -3.57 -12.22
CA PRO A 326 -0.37 -4.62 -12.77
C PRO A 326 0.36 -5.43 -13.85
N ALA A 327 -0.02 -6.70 -14.02
CA ALA A 327 0.42 -7.47 -15.18
C ALA A 327 -0.19 -6.85 -16.45
N SER A 328 0.64 -6.71 -17.48
CA SER A 328 0.30 -6.16 -18.80
C SER A 328 -0.82 -6.94 -19.49
#